data_AF-A0A7S2YBE4-F1
#
_entry.id   AF-A0A7S2YBE4-F1
#
_cell.length_a   1.000
_cell.length_b   1.000
_cell.length_c   1.000
_cell.angle_alpha   90.00
_cell.angle_beta   90.00
_cell.angle_gamma   90.00
#
_symmetry.space_group_name_H-M   'P 1'
#
loop_
_entity.id
_entity.type
_entity.pdbx_description
1 polymer ?
#
loop_
_entity_poly.entity_id
_entity_poly.type
_entity_poly.pdbx_seq_one_letter_code
_entity_poly.pdbx_strand_id
1 'polypeptide(L)'
;VTIKSCLNALRQPAEALHHDSQIWSDGHSHSNILCFATRILAQCGQDLREGLDGASGGLSTEEYQVYMECIEAACQCISMVSPQHPTLADTELILTTCSSVATLAEDIVCSIAIRNCSLFRRTLHLFLRTLPAVVDGAVHLSLITGVHGKVPPVSTQLQRVFDQCFRILTTWSQSCRVGTPWNAVVDPGHLRAGQLGDMDDIDHSDVDETPSTENCRTITFVDNKDESQLKSSIPLIQLESQRHWTWSCSTLFESYRASVEDSYLGPMKCKKIFPSDKTMTTYFLRRTDFFAEVFKNSTALFSESDRALQGDPIALAMPQSTKSAFRALLEMLLKTIGFSLDIICEEIGNSCERKYYMVEALACAFAWVNSAPVGVDICHGVCLWSYFEGRAADRLKRGNTMHVVDKIPMPKKLEKPVFCAKDVEASLEQLHLKVQDDPQMFDGWLECFNTQQQIGSCVEAVARKSKRLHEQRALHGDKLNVPNTSLTKGKAQKKRRSTSTAQPAVRRSRKERIPQSRNNLVRNWLQKDREIGKEEKFQEEAYADLEDFLVDG
;
A
#
# COMPACT_ATOMS: atom_id res chain seq x y z
N VAL A 1 -20.47 -16.92 -26.83
CA VAL A 1 -18.99 -16.91 -26.75
C VAL A 1 -18.65 -17.16 -25.29
N THR A 2 -17.98 -18.24 -24.94
CA THR A 2 -17.70 -18.60 -23.54
C THR A 2 -16.67 -17.63 -22.95
N ILE A 3 -16.83 -17.23 -21.69
CA ILE A 3 -15.88 -16.32 -20.98
C ILE A 3 -14.45 -16.85 -21.05
N LYS A 4 -14.28 -18.18 -21.03
CA LYS A 4 -13.00 -18.88 -21.25
C LYS A 4 -12.35 -18.57 -22.61
N SER A 5 -13.15 -18.37 -23.66
CA SER A 5 -12.67 -17.92 -24.97
C SER A 5 -12.17 -16.48 -24.93
N CYS A 6 -12.80 -15.60 -24.15
CA CYS A 6 -12.34 -14.22 -23.94
C CYS A 6 -11.03 -14.18 -23.16
N LEU A 7 -10.89 -14.99 -22.11
CA LEU A 7 -9.64 -15.12 -21.35
C LEU A 7 -8.48 -15.63 -22.22
N ASN A 8 -8.72 -16.65 -23.04
CA ASN A 8 -7.71 -17.14 -23.98
C ASN A 8 -7.34 -16.08 -25.03
N ALA A 9 -8.32 -15.31 -25.51
CA ALA A 9 -8.09 -14.21 -26.44
C ALA A 9 -7.35 -13.02 -25.83
N LEU A 10 -7.43 -12.80 -24.50
CA LEU A 10 -6.66 -11.78 -23.78
C LEU A 10 -5.25 -12.25 -23.41
N ARG A 11 -5.07 -13.54 -23.10
CA ARG A 11 -3.75 -14.11 -22.73
C ARG A 11 -2.79 -14.22 -23.90
N GLN A 12 -3.27 -14.65 -25.07
CA GLN A 12 -2.41 -14.82 -26.25
C GLN A 12 -1.67 -13.52 -26.68
N PRO A 13 -2.31 -12.35 -26.74
CA PRO A 13 -1.62 -11.08 -27.01
C PRO A 13 -0.65 -10.67 -25.90
N ALA A 14 -1.00 -10.88 -24.62
CA ALA A 14 -0.13 -10.55 -23.49
C ALA A 14 1.15 -11.40 -23.49
N GLU A 15 1.04 -12.70 -23.77
CA GLU A 15 2.16 -13.62 -23.93
C GLU A 15 3.01 -13.29 -25.17
N ALA A 16 2.36 -12.92 -26.29
CA ALA A 16 3.05 -12.49 -27.51
C ALA A 16 3.80 -11.16 -27.33
N LEU A 17 3.24 -10.19 -26.58
CA LEU A 17 3.87 -8.91 -26.24
C LEU A 17 5.16 -9.09 -25.41
N HIS A 18 5.25 -10.17 -24.63
CA HIS A 18 6.47 -10.50 -23.88
C HIS A 18 7.58 -11.11 -24.73
N HIS A 19 7.25 -11.73 -25.86
CA HIS A 19 8.20 -12.49 -26.66
C HIS A 19 8.72 -11.77 -27.91
N ASP A 20 7.99 -10.81 -28.50
CA ASP A 20 8.46 -10.07 -29.68
C ASP A 20 7.90 -8.64 -29.77
N SER A 21 8.67 -7.65 -29.33
CA SER A 21 8.30 -6.22 -29.44
C SER A 21 8.36 -5.68 -30.88
N GLN A 22 8.76 -6.49 -31.87
CA GLN A 22 8.90 -6.09 -33.27
C GLN A 22 7.70 -6.43 -34.16
N ILE A 23 6.78 -7.30 -33.71
CA ILE A 23 5.70 -7.82 -34.57
C ILE A 23 4.51 -6.84 -34.71
N TRP A 24 4.39 -5.83 -33.84
CA TRP A 24 3.20 -4.97 -33.76
C TRP A 24 3.47 -3.51 -34.13
N SER A 25 4.19 -3.28 -35.23
CA SER A 25 4.50 -1.91 -35.71
C SER A 25 3.30 -1.16 -36.33
N ASP A 26 2.18 -1.85 -36.55
CA ASP A 26 0.97 -1.22 -37.07
C ASP A 26 0.11 -0.65 -35.93
N GLY A 27 0.07 0.68 -35.78
CA GLY A 27 -0.70 1.38 -34.75
C GLY A 27 -2.21 1.05 -34.69
N HIS A 28 -2.77 0.44 -35.75
CA HIS A 28 -4.15 -0.05 -35.79
C HIS A 28 -4.37 -1.27 -34.87
N SER A 29 -3.34 -2.09 -34.67
CA SER A 29 -3.43 -3.30 -33.85
C SER A 29 -3.52 -2.97 -32.35
N HIS A 30 -2.76 -1.96 -31.88
CA HIS A 30 -2.76 -1.53 -30.48
C HIS A 30 -4.11 -0.93 -30.06
N SER A 31 -4.69 -0.04 -30.86
CA SER A 31 -5.99 0.57 -30.54
C SER A 31 -7.12 -0.48 -30.51
N ASN A 32 -7.08 -1.48 -31.39
CA ASN A 32 -8.05 -2.59 -31.36
C ASN A 32 -7.95 -3.44 -30.08
N ILE A 33 -6.73 -3.78 -29.65
CA ILE A 33 -6.51 -4.55 -28.41
C ILE A 33 -6.99 -3.74 -27.21
N LEU A 34 -6.66 -2.45 -27.16
CA LEU A 34 -7.09 -1.57 -26.08
C LEU A 34 -8.62 -1.48 -26.01
N CYS A 35 -9.28 -1.22 -27.14
CA CYS A 35 -10.74 -1.16 -27.22
C CYS A 35 -11.40 -2.48 -26.80
N PHE A 36 -10.78 -3.61 -27.14
CA PHE A 36 -11.26 -4.93 -26.72
C PHE A 36 -11.13 -5.11 -25.20
N ALA A 37 -9.96 -4.79 -24.62
CA ALA A 37 -9.72 -4.89 -23.19
C ALA A 37 -10.64 -3.97 -22.37
N THR A 38 -10.85 -2.71 -22.81
CA THR A 38 -11.77 -1.79 -22.13
C THR A 38 -13.23 -2.26 -22.24
N ARG A 39 -13.63 -2.86 -23.36
CA ARG A 39 -14.97 -3.46 -23.49
C ARG A 39 -15.19 -4.63 -22.55
N ILE A 40 -14.20 -5.53 -22.42
CA ILE A 40 -14.25 -6.63 -21.45
C ILE A 40 -14.35 -6.05 -20.04
N LEU A 41 -13.52 -5.07 -19.72
CA LEU A 41 -13.51 -4.43 -18.42
C LEU A 41 -14.89 -3.85 -18.06
N ALA A 42 -15.49 -3.08 -18.98
CA ALA A 42 -16.82 -2.50 -18.79
C ALA A 42 -17.92 -3.56 -18.64
N GLN A 43 -17.97 -4.53 -19.56
CA GLN A 43 -19.04 -5.54 -19.58
C GLN A 43 -18.95 -6.47 -18.38
N CYS A 44 -17.77 -6.99 -18.05
CA CYS A 44 -17.59 -7.86 -16.89
C CYS A 44 -17.89 -7.11 -15.58
N GLY A 45 -17.56 -5.81 -15.47
CA GLY A 45 -17.94 -5.00 -14.32
C GLY A 45 -19.45 -4.88 -14.15
N GLN A 46 -20.18 -4.63 -15.24
CA GLN A 46 -21.63 -4.51 -15.24
C GLN A 46 -22.31 -5.86 -14.94
N ASP A 47 -21.91 -6.94 -15.62
CA ASP A 47 -22.47 -8.28 -15.44
C ASP A 47 -22.24 -8.78 -14.00
N LEU A 48 -21.07 -8.50 -13.43
CA LEU A 48 -20.76 -8.80 -12.03
C LEU A 48 -21.74 -8.09 -11.09
N ARG A 49 -22.03 -6.80 -11.34
CA ARG A 49 -22.96 -6.03 -10.52
C ARG A 49 -24.40 -6.56 -10.65
N GLU A 50 -24.90 -6.72 -11.87
CA GLU A 50 -26.26 -7.21 -12.12
C GLU A 50 -26.48 -8.62 -11.56
N GLY A 51 -25.46 -9.47 -11.68
CA GLY A 51 -25.47 -10.80 -11.09
C GLY A 51 -25.53 -10.79 -9.57
N LEU A 52 -24.82 -9.86 -8.91
CA LEU A 52 -24.90 -9.68 -7.44
C LEU A 52 -26.24 -9.09 -6.99
N ASP A 53 -26.86 -8.24 -7.79
CA ASP A 53 -28.20 -7.69 -7.52
C ASP A 53 -29.32 -8.73 -7.78
N GLY A 54 -28.97 -9.92 -8.28
CA GLY A 54 -29.90 -11.04 -8.50
C GLY A 54 -30.69 -10.97 -9.80
N ALA A 55 -30.38 -10.02 -10.69
CA ALA A 55 -31.11 -9.81 -11.95
C ALA A 55 -31.07 -11.03 -12.90
N SER A 56 -30.06 -11.90 -12.73
CA SER A 56 -29.84 -13.12 -13.53
C SER A 56 -30.00 -14.43 -12.73
N GLY A 57 -30.70 -14.39 -11.59
CA GLY A 57 -30.81 -15.55 -10.67
C GLY A 57 -29.65 -15.67 -9.67
N GLY A 58 -28.79 -14.65 -9.59
CA GLY A 58 -27.60 -14.62 -8.72
C GLY A 58 -26.33 -15.02 -9.46
N LEU A 59 -25.19 -14.89 -8.78
CA LEU A 59 -23.90 -15.42 -9.23
C LEU A 59 -23.44 -16.54 -8.31
N SER A 60 -22.95 -17.63 -8.90
CA SER A 60 -22.15 -18.60 -8.17
C SER A 60 -20.77 -18.02 -7.79
N THR A 61 -20.12 -18.64 -6.82
CA THR A 61 -18.75 -18.27 -6.38
C THR A 61 -17.77 -18.39 -7.56
N GLU A 62 -17.93 -19.44 -8.37
CA GLU A 62 -17.11 -19.74 -9.54
C GLU A 62 -17.28 -18.69 -10.64
N GLU A 63 -18.52 -18.28 -10.93
CA GLU A 63 -18.79 -17.22 -11.91
C GLU A 63 -18.21 -15.88 -11.45
N TYR A 64 -18.39 -15.52 -10.19
CA TYR A 64 -17.78 -14.32 -9.59
C TYR A 64 -16.26 -14.32 -9.80
N GLN A 65 -15.60 -15.44 -9.48
CA GLN A 65 -14.16 -15.57 -9.64
C GLN A 65 -13.72 -15.39 -11.10
N VAL A 66 -14.46 -15.97 -12.04
CA VAL A 66 -14.18 -15.85 -13.47
C VAL A 66 -14.33 -14.40 -13.95
N TYR A 67 -15.33 -13.65 -13.50
CA TYR A 67 -15.46 -12.22 -13.82
C TYR A 67 -14.28 -11.41 -13.30
N MET A 68 -13.87 -11.65 -12.04
CA MET A 68 -12.71 -10.98 -11.46
C MET A 68 -11.41 -11.26 -12.24
N GLU A 69 -11.21 -12.51 -12.68
CA GLU A 69 -10.06 -12.89 -13.53
C GLU A 69 -10.06 -12.17 -14.88
N CYS A 70 -11.23 -12.00 -15.50
CA CYS A 70 -11.35 -11.27 -16.76
C CYS A 70 -11.02 -9.79 -16.61
N ILE A 71 -11.52 -9.16 -15.55
CA ILE A 71 -11.25 -7.75 -15.23
C ILE A 71 -9.75 -7.56 -14.98
N GLU A 72 -9.13 -8.41 -14.16
CA GLU A 72 -7.69 -8.34 -13.87
C GLU A 72 -6.84 -8.52 -15.14
N ALA A 73 -7.17 -9.49 -15.99
CA ALA A 73 -6.48 -9.72 -17.25
C ALA A 73 -6.63 -8.53 -18.22
N ALA A 74 -7.83 -7.92 -18.28
CA ALA A 74 -8.06 -6.71 -19.08
C ALA A 74 -7.22 -5.53 -18.56
N CYS A 75 -7.15 -5.32 -17.23
CA CYS A 75 -6.30 -4.31 -16.62
C CYS A 75 -4.81 -4.50 -16.95
N GLN A 76 -4.31 -5.74 -16.89
CA GLN A 76 -2.93 -6.06 -17.28
C GLN A 76 -2.66 -5.75 -18.75
N CYS A 77 -3.59 -6.14 -19.64
CA CYS A 77 -3.50 -5.86 -21.07
C CYS A 77 -3.44 -4.35 -21.35
N ILE A 78 -4.30 -3.55 -20.71
CA ILE A 78 -4.30 -2.09 -20.83
C ILE A 78 -2.94 -1.52 -20.40
N SER A 79 -2.42 -1.94 -19.24
CA SER A 79 -1.11 -1.48 -18.73
C SER A 79 0.06 -1.82 -19.67
N MET A 80 0.01 -2.96 -20.36
CA MET A 80 1.05 -3.40 -21.29
C MET A 80 1.02 -2.67 -22.63
N VAL A 81 -0.16 -2.36 -23.16
CA VAL A 81 -0.35 -1.74 -24.50
C VAL A 81 -0.18 -0.22 -24.46
N SER A 82 -0.59 0.41 -23.35
CA SER A 82 -0.53 1.86 -23.14
C SER A 82 0.83 2.53 -23.44
N PRO A 83 2.03 1.99 -23.10
CA PRO A 83 3.28 2.76 -23.05
C PRO A 83 3.83 3.36 -24.35
N GLN A 84 3.38 2.89 -25.53
CA GLN A 84 4.10 3.16 -26.78
C GLN A 84 3.67 4.47 -27.45
N HIS A 85 2.38 4.69 -27.73
CA HIS A 85 1.86 5.96 -28.31
C HIS A 85 0.32 6.09 -28.12
N PRO A 86 -0.20 6.39 -26.91
CA PRO A 86 -1.64 6.51 -26.73
C PRO A 86 -2.18 7.75 -27.43
N THR A 87 -3.31 7.60 -28.13
CA THR A 87 -4.08 8.74 -28.62
C THR A 87 -4.88 9.39 -27.48
N LEU A 88 -5.43 10.59 -27.71
CA LEU A 88 -6.36 11.23 -26.76
C LEU A 88 -7.59 10.36 -26.51
N ALA A 89 -8.13 9.77 -27.57
CA ALA A 89 -9.29 8.90 -27.51
C ALA A 89 -9.00 7.64 -26.69
N ASP A 90 -7.83 7.02 -26.87
CA ASP A 90 -7.41 5.85 -26.09
C ASP A 90 -7.31 6.18 -24.60
N THR A 91 -6.69 7.32 -24.27
CA THR A 91 -6.55 7.79 -22.89
C THR A 91 -7.91 8.05 -22.25
N GLU A 92 -8.79 8.77 -22.94
CA GLU A 92 -10.13 9.10 -22.44
C GLU A 92 -10.98 7.84 -22.25
N LEU A 93 -10.87 6.87 -23.16
CA LEU A 93 -11.55 5.58 -23.07
C LEU A 93 -11.08 4.79 -21.84
N ILE A 94 -9.76 4.70 -21.61
CA ILE A 94 -9.19 4.02 -20.43
C ILE A 94 -9.69 4.71 -19.15
N LEU A 95 -9.53 6.04 -19.06
CA LEU A 95 -9.90 6.79 -17.85
C LEU A 95 -11.38 6.63 -17.53
N THR A 96 -12.25 6.77 -18.53
CA THR A 96 -13.72 6.65 -18.35
C THR A 96 -14.10 5.23 -17.93
N THR A 97 -13.55 4.22 -18.61
CA THR A 97 -13.87 2.82 -18.34
C THR A 97 -13.37 2.38 -16.96
N CYS A 98 -12.10 2.64 -16.65
CA CYS A 98 -11.52 2.24 -15.36
C CYS A 98 -12.16 2.98 -14.19
N SER A 99 -12.53 4.26 -14.36
CA SER A 99 -13.25 5.01 -13.32
C SER A 99 -14.65 4.45 -13.06
N SER A 100 -15.36 4.06 -14.13
CA SER A 100 -16.68 3.40 -14.02
C SER A 100 -16.55 2.08 -13.25
N VAL A 101 -15.61 1.21 -13.63
CA VAL A 101 -15.42 -0.08 -12.95
C VAL A 101 -14.87 0.09 -11.53
N ALA A 102 -14.06 1.12 -11.26
CA ALA A 102 -13.62 1.41 -9.89
C ALA A 102 -14.79 1.84 -9.00
N THR A 103 -15.74 2.60 -9.55
CA THR A 103 -16.99 2.97 -8.84
C THR A 103 -17.85 1.73 -8.56
N LEU A 104 -17.98 0.82 -9.53
CA LEU A 104 -18.69 -0.45 -9.33
C LEU A 104 -18.01 -1.31 -8.24
N ALA A 105 -16.69 -1.44 -8.27
CA ALA A 105 -15.94 -2.19 -7.27
C ALA A 105 -16.06 -1.56 -5.86
N GLU A 106 -16.06 -0.23 -5.79
CA GLU A 106 -16.34 0.52 -4.56
C GLU A 106 -17.73 0.19 -4.02
N ASP A 107 -18.75 0.30 -4.87
CA ASP A 107 -20.14 0.02 -4.50
C ASP A 107 -20.28 -1.42 -4.01
N ILE A 108 -19.65 -2.40 -4.67
CA ILE A 108 -19.67 -3.80 -4.24
C ILE A 108 -19.09 -3.93 -2.82
N VAL A 109 -17.92 -3.36 -2.56
CA VAL A 109 -17.23 -3.46 -1.25
C VAL A 109 -17.96 -2.70 -0.14
N CYS A 110 -18.74 -1.67 -0.47
CA CYS A 110 -19.49 -0.87 0.50
C CYS A 110 -20.94 -1.32 0.72
N SER A 111 -21.58 -1.92 -0.29
CA SER A 111 -23.02 -2.25 -0.25
C SER A 111 -23.31 -3.74 -0.13
N ILE A 112 -22.38 -4.62 -0.51
CA ILE A 112 -22.63 -6.06 -0.58
C ILE A 112 -21.80 -6.80 0.48
N ALA A 113 -22.50 -7.56 1.32
CA ALA A 113 -21.92 -8.42 2.34
C ALA A 113 -21.25 -9.64 1.69
N ILE A 114 -19.98 -9.52 1.29
CA ILE A 114 -19.22 -10.63 0.73
C ILE A 114 -18.69 -11.51 1.86
N ARG A 115 -19.47 -12.54 2.23
CA ARG A 115 -19.10 -13.51 3.28
C ARG A 115 -17.85 -14.31 2.94
N ASN A 116 -17.62 -14.56 1.64
CA ASN A 116 -16.42 -15.25 1.20
C ASN A 116 -15.21 -14.29 1.27
N CYS A 117 -14.39 -14.52 2.29
CA CYS A 117 -13.16 -13.82 2.56
C CYS A 117 -12.21 -13.65 1.35
N SER A 118 -12.06 -14.69 0.52
CA SER A 118 -11.14 -14.63 -0.63
C SER A 118 -11.69 -13.71 -1.73
N LEU A 119 -13.01 -13.78 -1.98
CA LEU A 119 -13.69 -12.91 -2.93
C LEU A 119 -13.66 -11.45 -2.48
N PHE A 120 -13.93 -11.19 -1.19
CA PHE A 120 -13.82 -9.85 -0.61
C PHE A 120 -12.42 -9.27 -0.82
N ARG A 121 -11.39 -10.04 -0.45
CA ARG A 121 -9.99 -9.64 -0.60
C ARG A 121 -9.65 -9.34 -2.07
N ARG A 122 -10.13 -10.15 -3.01
CA ARG A 122 -9.87 -9.98 -4.44
C ARG A 122 -10.53 -8.72 -4.99
N THR A 123 -11.79 -8.47 -4.64
CA THR A 123 -12.51 -7.25 -5.05
C THR A 123 -11.91 -6.00 -4.43
N LEU A 124 -11.50 -6.08 -3.17
CA LEU A 124 -10.79 -5.00 -2.50
C LEU A 124 -9.43 -4.70 -3.15
N HIS A 125 -8.68 -5.74 -3.56
CA HIS A 125 -7.44 -5.58 -4.29
C HIS A 125 -7.65 -4.95 -5.67
N LEU A 126 -8.69 -5.36 -6.39
CA LEU A 126 -9.07 -4.75 -7.66
C LEU A 126 -9.37 -3.24 -7.47
N PHE A 127 -10.17 -2.92 -6.44
CA PHE A 127 -10.61 -1.57 -6.11
C PHE A 127 -9.46 -0.65 -5.67
N LEU A 128 -8.62 -1.09 -4.72
CA LEU A 128 -7.59 -0.24 -4.12
C LEU A 128 -6.27 -0.24 -4.86
N ARG A 129 -5.99 -1.28 -5.65
CA ARG A 129 -4.67 -1.47 -6.26
C ARG A 129 -4.73 -1.54 -7.78
N THR A 130 -5.42 -2.53 -8.33
CA THR A 130 -5.31 -2.82 -9.77
C THR A 130 -5.89 -1.69 -10.62
N LEU A 131 -7.12 -1.25 -10.36
CA LEU A 131 -7.76 -0.19 -11.14
C LEU A 131 -7.08 1.17 -10.95
N PRO A 132 -6.78 1.63 -9.71
CA PRO A 132 -6.02 2.87 -9.52
C PRO A 132 -4.67 2.87 -10.23
N ALA A 133 -3.93 1.76 -10.21
CA ALA A 133 -2.65 1.67 -10.90
C ALA A 133 -2.78 1.83 -12.44
N VAL A 134 -3.83 1.25 -13.04
CA VAL A 134 -4.11 1.43 -14.48
C VAL A 134 -4.46 2.89 -14.79
N VAL A 135 -5.32 3.49 -13.97
CA VAL A 135 -5.72 4.90 -14.11
C VAL A 135 -4.51 5.83 -13.96
N ASP A 136 -3.70 5.63 -12.92
CA ASP A 136 -2.49 6.42 -12.69
C ASP A 136 -1.48 6.24 -13.81
N GLY A 137 -1.30 5.02 -14.33
CA GLY A 137 -0.48 4.76 -15.51
C GLY A 137 -0.96 5.52 -16.75
N ALA A 138 -2.27 5.54 -17.00
CA ALA A 138 -2.87 6.26 -18.12
C ALA A 138 -2.75 7.80 -17.96
N VAL A 139 -3.01 8.33 -16.76
CA VAL A 139 -2.82 9.76 -16.47
C VAL A 139 -1.36 10.16 -16.62
N HIS A 140 -0.47 9.36 -16.05
CA HIS A 140 0.95 9.62 -16.10
C HIS A 140 1.44 9.68 -17.55
N LEU A 141 1.02 8.72 -18.37
CA LEU A 141 1.40 8.71 -19.77
C LEU A 141 0.81 9.89 -20.54
N SER A 142 -0.44 10.26 -20.29
CA SER A 142 -1.09 11.41 -20.96
C SER A 142 -0.40 12.73 -20.64
N LEU A 143 0.08 12.90 -19.40
CA LEU A 143 0.87 14.06 -18.98
C LEU A 143 2.25 14.09 -19.65
N ILE A 144 2.89 12.93 -19.84
CA ILE A 144 4.18 12.85 -20.55
C ILE A 144 4.02 13.05 -22.06
N THR A 145 2.91 12.60 -22.65
CA THR A 145 2.69 12.74 -24.10
C THR A 145 2.05 14.06 -24.50
N GLY A 146 1.59 14.88 -23.53
CA GLY A 146 0.94 16.16 -23.78
C GLY A 146 -0.50 16.02 -24.29
N VAL A 147 -1.09 14.84 -24.13
CA VAL A 147 -2.42 14.49 -24.58
C VAL A 147 -3.42 14.81 -23.47
N HIS A 148 -3.98 16.02 -23.47
CA HIS A 148 -4.78 16.51 -22.35
C HIS A 148 -6.28 16.19 -22.48
N GLY A 149 -6.77 15.26 -21.64
CA GLY A 149 -8.19 15.13 -21.27
C GLY A 149 -8.48 15.71 -19.88
N LYS A 150 -9.74 15.68 -19.43
CA LYS A 150 -10.09 15.95 -18.02
C LYS A 150 -9.51 14.83 -17.16
N VAL A 151 -8.39 15.11 -16.51
CA VAL A 151 -7.75 14.18 -15.58
C VAL A 151 -8.61 14.11 -14.31
N PRO A 152 -9.09 12.93 -13.89
CA PRO A 152 -9.82 12.82 -12.64
C PRO A 152 -8.90 13.17 -11.46
N PRO A 153 -9.45 13.76 -10.38
CA PRO A 153 -8.69 14.10 -9.19
C PRO A 153 -8.02 12.84 -8.59
N VAL A 154 -6.89 13.04 -7.92
CA VAL A 154 -6.14 11.99 -7.22
C VAL A 154 -7.06 11.31 -6.19
N SER A 155 -6.90 9.99 -6.03
CA SER A 155 -7.86 9.09 -5.43
C SER A 155 -8.26 9.48 -4.00
N THR A 156 -9.42 10.13 -3.86
CA THR A 156 -10.14 10.24 -2.57
C THR A 156 -10.45 8.87 -1.95
N GLN A 157 -10.37 7.80 -2.73
CA GLN A 157 -10.65 6.42 -2.33
C GLN A 157 -9.65 5.90 -1.28
N LEU A 158 -8.34 5.99 -1.53
CA LEU A 158 -7.32 5.48 -0.59
C LEU A 158 -7.40 6.20 0.76
N GLN A 159 -7.54 7.53 0.74
CA GLN A 159 -7.74 8.32 1.96
C GLN A 159 -8.98 7.88 2.74
N ARG A 160 -10.12 7.65 2.06
CA ARG A 160 -11.35 7.22 2.73
C ARG A 160 -11.18 5.87 3.42
N VAL A 161 -10.55 4.91 2.75
CA VAL A 161 -10.25 3.60 3.35
C VAL A 161 -9.27 3.73 4.50
N PHE A 162 -8.25 4.59 4.35
CA PHE A 162 -7.32 4.89 5.43
C PHE A 162 -8.05 5.44 6.65
N ASP A 163 -8.88 6.48 6.49
CA ASP A 163 -9.60 7.13 7.58
C ASP A 163 -10.50 6.14 8.33
N GLN A 164 -11.20 5.27 7.60
CA GLN A 164 -12.00 4.20 8.20
C GLN A 164 -11.14 3.19 8.96
N CYS A 165 -10.05 2.69 8.37
CA CYS A 165 -9.16 1.73 9.00
C CYS A 165 -8.48 2.33 10.24
N PHE A 166 -8.03 3.58 10.15
CA PHE A 166 -7.36 4.32 11.20
C PHE A 166 -8.30 4.61 12.38
N ARG A 167 -9.55 4.99 12.12
CA ARG A 167 -10.57 5.16 13.16
C ARG A 167 -10.79 3.87 13.94
N ILE A 168 -10.98 2.74 13.23
CA ILE A 168 -11.16 1.42 13.86
C ILE A 168 -9.93 1.03 14.66
N LEU A 169 -8.73 1.24 14.13
CA LEU A 169 -7.48 0.96 14.84
C LEU A 169 -7.32 1.81 16.10
N THR A 170 -7.70 3.10 16.03
CA THR A 170 -7.67 4.01 17.17
C THR A 170 -8.62 3.54 18.25
N THR A 171 -9.89 3.24 17.91
CA THR A 171 -10.86 2.65 18.84
C THR A 171 -10.30 1.35 19.44
N TRP A 172 -9.78 0.45 18.61
CA TRP A 172 -9.25 -0.82 19.06
C TRP A 172 -8.08 -0.64 20.05
N SER A 173 -7.17 0.29 19.75
CA SER A 173 -6.04 0.64 20.62
C SER A 173 -6.49 1.25 21.96
N GLN A 174 -7.67 1.84 22.03
CA GLN A 174 -8.23 2.43 23.26
C GLN A 174 -9.04 1.41 24.06
N SER A 175 -9.75 0.51 23.37
CA SER A 175 -10.66 -0.43 24.02
C SER A 175 -9.93 -1.49 24.85
N CYS A 176 -8.69 -1.86 24.50
CA CYS A 176 -7.67 -2.62 25.25
C CYS A 176 -8.08 -3.79 26.19
N ARG A 177 -9.35 -4.19 26.22
CA ARG A 177 -9.88 -5.28 27.03
C ARG A 177 -9.99 -6.51 26.13
N VAL A 178 -9.31 -7.57 26.56
CA VAL A 178 -9.47 -8.91 25.97
C VAL A 178 -10.96 -9.23 25.92
N GLY A 179 -11.45 -9.68 24.77
CA GLY A 179 -12.85 -10.03 24.59
C GLY A 179 -13.78 -8.88 24.17
N THR A 180 -13.25 -7.68 23.87
CA THR A 180 -14.09 -6.63 23.26
C THR A 180 -14.68 -7.15 21.94
N PRO A 181 -16.01 -7.26 21.79
CA PRO A 181 -16.61 -7.79 20.57
C PRO A 181 -16.32 -6.87 19.39
N TRP A 182 -16.06 -7.43 18.22
CA TRP A 182 -15.67 -6.66 17.03
C TRP A 182 -16.66 -5.53 16.67
N ASN A 183 -17.96 -5.78 16.84
CA ASN A 183 -19.01 -4.80 16.58
C ASN A 183 -18.85 -3.53 17.45
N ALA A 184 -18.35 -3.67 18.67
CA ALA A 184 -18.06 -2.54 19.56
C ALA A 184 -16.85 -1.71 19.12
N VAL A 185 -15.93 -2.32 18.38
CA VAL A 185 -14.74 -1.66 17.85
C VAL A 185 -15.08 -0.89 16.57
N VAL A 186 -15.94 -1.46 15.72
CA VAL A 186 -16.34 -0.85 14.44
C VAL A 186 -17.37 0.26 14.63
N ASP A 187 -18.32 0.08 15.55
CA ASP A 187 -19.33 1.07 15.91
C ASP A 187 -19.43 1.24 17.44
N PRO A 188 -18.60 2.12 18.02
CA PRO A 188 -18.64 2.41 19.46
C PRO A 188 -19.98 3.02 19.91
N GLY A 189 -20.74 3.61 18.98
CA GLY A 189 -22.04 4.22 19.27
C GLY A 189 -23.11 3.18 19.59
N HIS A 190 -23.01 1.99 18.99
CA HIS A 190 -23.98 0.90 19.15
C HIS A 190 -24.08 0.38 20.59
N LEU A 191 -23.00 0.39 21.36
CA LEU A 191 -22.99 -0.11 22.74
C LEU A 191 -23.61 0.86 23.76
N ARG A 192 -23.76 2.14 23.42
CA ARG A 192 -24.22 3.15 24.39
C ARG A 192 -25.72 3.10 24.70
N ALA A 193 -26.50 2.28 23.99
CA ALA A 193 -27.96 2.30 24.10
C ALA A 193 -28.60 1.28 25.06
N GLY A 194 -27.86 0.35 25.71
CA GLY A 194 -28.52 -0.49 26.72
C GLY A 194 -27.83 -1.73 27.30
N GLN A 195 -26.54 -2.00 27.02
CA GLN A 195 -25.94 -3.30 27.40
C GLN A 195 -24.77 -3.24 28.40
N LEU A 196 -24.33 -2.05 28.82
CA LEU A 196 -23.22 -1.90 29.78
C LEU A 196 -23.67 -1.91 31.25
N GLY A 197 -24.96 -2.14 31.53
CA GLY A 197 -25.53 -2.13 32.89
C GLY A 197 -25.39 -3.43 33.69
N ASP A 198 -25.20 -4.59 33.05
CA ASP A 198 -25.38 -5.89 33.70
C ASP A 198 -24.15 -6.83 33.64
N MET A 199 -22.96 -6.36 33.25
CA MET A 199 -21.77 -7.23 33.13
C MET A 199 -20.89 -7.33 34.39
N ASP A 200 -21.27 -6.70 35.52
CA ASP A 200 -20.45 -6.73 36.73
C ASP A 200 -20.85 -7.79 37.78
N ASP A 201 -21.94 -8.55 37.59
CA ASP A 201 -22.38 -9.59 38.54
C ASP A 201 -22.73 -10.92 37.83
N ILE A 202 -21.72 -11.74 37.52
CA ILE A 202 -21.96 -13.19 37.31
C ILE A 202 -21.18 -13.93 38.39
N ASP A 203 -21.86 -14.14 39.50
CA ASP A 203 -21.50 -15.07 40.56
C ASP A 203 -21.61 -16.50 40.03
N HIS A 204 -20.57 -17.30 40.26
CA HIS A 204 -20.53 -18.70 39.85
C HIS A 204 -21.29 -19.55 40.87
N SER A 205 -22.57 -19.77 40.64
CA SER A 205 -23.33 -20.83 41.32
C SER A 205 -24.01 -21.77 40.31
N ASP A 206 -23.66 -23.04 40.46
CA ASP A 206 -24.16 -24.21 39.75
C ASP A 206 -25.68 -24.25 39.59
N VAL A 207 -26.18 -24.39 38.35
CA VAL A 207 -27.47 -25.04 38.08
C VAL A 207 -27.40 -25.79 36.75
N ASP A 208 -27.76 -27.06 36.85
CA ASP A 208 -27.88 -28.10 35.83
C ASP A 208 -29.18 -27.94 34.99
N GLU A 209 -29.33 -28.78 33.96
CA GLU A 209 -30.55 -29.09 33.17
C GLU A 209 -30.78 -28.42 31.78
N THR A 210 -30.41 -29.23 30.77
CA THR A 210 -31.12 -29.60 29.50
C THR A 210 -31.61 -28.58 28.44
N PRO A 211 -31.52 -28.94 27.13
CA PRO A 211 -31.88 -28.06 26.02
C PRO A 211 -33.34 -28.23 25.57
N SER A 212 -34.07 -27.12 25.41
CA SER A 212 -35.34 -27.08 24.68
C SER A 212 -35.20 -26.31 23.36
N THR A 213 -35.60 -26.99 22.30
CA THR A 213 -35.81 -26.53 20.94
C THR A 213 -36.86 -25.42 20.79
N GLU A 214 -36.72 -24.66 19.70
CA GLU A 214 -37.73 -23.79 19.06
C GLU A 214 -38.10 -22.47 19.77
N ASN A 215 -37.55 -21.36 19.24
CA ASN A 215 -38.36 -20.23 18.77
C ASN A 215 -37.50 -19.27 17.93
N CYS A 216 -37.69 -19.33 16.62
CA CYS A 216 -37.16 -18.37 15.66
C CYS A 216 -37.92 -17.04 15.85
N ARG A 217 -37.36 -16.14 16.66
CA ARG A 217 -37.86 -14.76 16.78
C ARG A 217 -37.36 -13.94 15.61
N THR A 218 -38.26 -13.58 14.72
CA THR A 218 -38.09 -12.51 13.73
C THR A 218 -37.76 -11.21 14.46
N ILE A 219 -36.57 -10.67 14.22
CA ILE A 219 -36.17 -9.34 14.69
C ILE A 219 -36.82 -8.32 13.75
N THR A 220 -37.83 -7.60 14.24
CA THR A 220 -38.34 -6.38 13.60
C THR A 220 -37.46 -5.20 14.04
N PHE A 221 -36.80 -4.56 13.07
CA PHE A 221 -36.07 -3.32 13.30
C PHE A 221 -37.05 -2.18 13.52
N VAL A 222 -36.90 -1.48 14.65
CA VAL A 222 -37.60 -0.23 14.95
C VAL A 222 -36.91 0.90 14.18
N ASP A 223 -37.69 1.54 13.33
CA ASP A 223 -37.32 2.67 12.48
C ASP A 223 -37.26 3.95 13.36
N ASN A 224 -36.11 4.22 13.98
CA ASN A 224 -35.87 5.50 14.66
C ASN A 224 -34.99 6.39 13.77
N LYS A 225 -35.69 7.09 12.86
CA LYS A 225 -35.18 8.20 12.07
C LYS A 225 -34.86 9.39 12.96
N ASP A 226 -33.58 9.65 13.17
CA ASP A 226 -33.06 10.99 13.42
C ASP A 226 -32.31 11.44 12.15
N GLU A 227 -33.08 11.82 11.13
CA GLU A 227 -32.65 12.15 9.75
C GLU A 227 -31.90 13.50 9.63
N SER A 228 -31.53 14.16 10.74
CA SER A 228 -31.00 15.53 10.71
C SER A 228 -29.46 15.66 10.76
N GLN A 229 -28.69 14.56 10.89
CA GLN A 229 -27.22 14.55 10.78
C GLN A 229 -26.66 13.79 9.56
N LEU A 230 -27.51 13.29 8.65
CA LEU A 230 -27.06 12.75 7.35
C LEU A 230 -26.76 13.89 6.36
N LYS A 231 -25.61 14.55 6.51
CA LYS A 231 -25.02 15.34 5.41
C LYS A 231 -23.64 14.74 5.08
N SER A 232 -23.65 14.01 3.96
CA SER A 232 -22.62 13.13 3.38
C SER A 232 -22.35 11.82 4.14
N SER A 233 -23.28 10.87 4.08
CA SER A 233 -22.97 9.47 4.36
C SER A 233 -22.13 8.91 3.19
N ILE A 234 -20.85 9.27 3.18
CA ILE A 234 -19.88 8.65 2.29
C ILE A 234 -19.96 7.13 2.56
N PRO A 235 -20.17 6.29 1.53
CA PRO A 235 -20.25 4.85 1.72
C PRO A 235 -18.95 4.34 2.34
N LEU A 236 -19.08 3.57 3.41
CA LEU A 236 -17.97 2.95 4.13
C LEU A 236 -17.85 1.48 3.73
N ILE A 237 -16.62 0.97 3.68
CA ILE A 237 -16.37 -0.45 3.41
C ILE A 237 -17.03 -1.30 4.50
N GLN A 238 -17.68 -2.39 4.11
CA GLN A 238 -18.25 -3.33 5.08
C GLN A 238 -17.15 -4.14 5.76
N LEU A 239 -16.82 -3.78 7.00
CA LEU A 239 -15.78 -4.44 7.80
C LEU A 239 -16.41 -5.37 8.84
N GLU A 240 -17.13 -6.38 8.37
CA GLU A 240 -17.91 -7.30 9.23
C GLU A 240 -17.07 -8.10 10.23
N SER A 241 -15.75 -8.22 9.98
CA SER A 241 -14.85 -8.99 10.81
C SER A 241 -13.47 -8.34 10.93
N GLN A 242 -12.73 -8.73 11.97
CA GLN A 242 -11.32 -8.37 12.13
C GLN A 242 -10.47 -8.76 10.91
N ARG A 243 -10.81 -9.89 10.24
CA ARG A 243 -10.13 -10.33 9.02
C ARG A 243 -10.35 -9.36 7.86
N HIS A 244 -11.59 -8.90 7.66
CA HIS A 244 -11.91 -7.89 6.64
C HIS A 244 -11.14 -6.59 6.86
N TRP A 245 -11.04 -6.10 8.11
CA TRP A 245 -10.22 -4.93 8.44
C TRP A 245 -8.73 -5.18 8.19
N THR A 246 -8.22 -6.34 8.60
CA THR A 246 -6.80 -6.72 8.43
C THR A 246 -6.41 -6.73 6.96
N TRP A 247 -7.25 -7.30 6.08
CA TRP A 247 -7.03 -7.28 4.64
C TRP A 247 -7.16 -5.87 4.06
N SER A 248 -8.18 -5.11 4.44
CA SER A 248 -8.35 -3.72 3.98
C SER A 248 -7.13 -2.87 4.28
N CYS A 249 -6.63 -2.93 5.52
CA CYS A 249 -5.46 -2.18 5.93
C CYS A 249 -4.18 -2.67 5.24
N SER A 250 -4.01 -3.99 5.08
CA SER A 250 -2.83 -4.55 4.39
C SER A 250 -2.81 -4.21 2.89
N THR A 251 -3.94 -4.37 2.21
CA THR A 251 -4.11 -4.02 0.78
C THR A 251 -3.92 -2.53 0.56
N LEU A 252 -4.41 -1.68 1.46
CA LEU A 252 -4.14 -0.24 1.43
C LEU A 252 -2.63 0.06 1.47
N PHE A 253 -1.89 -0.52 2.42
CA PHE A 253 -0.45 -0.31 2.52
C PHE A 253 0.32 -0.88 1.33
N GLU A 254 -0.10 -2.02 0.79
CA GLU A 254 0.47 -2.57 -0.44
C GLU A 254 0.23 -1.67 -1.65
N SER A 255 -0.95 -1.03 -1.72
CA SER A 255 -1.30 -0.08 -2.78
C SER A 255 -0.42 1.15 -2.71
N TYR A 256 -0.30 1.78 -1.53
CA TYR A 256 0.67 2.86 -1.32
C TYR A 256 2.10 2.43 -1.65
N ARG A 257 2.52 1.23 -1.23
CA ARG A 257 3.87 0.73 -1.48
C ARG A 257 4.14 0.60 -2.98
N ALA A 258 3.20 0.05 -3.76
CA ALA A 258 3.35 -0.10 -5.19
C ALA A 258 3.48 1.26 -5.89
N SER A 259 2.61 2.21 -5.57
CA SER A 259 2.66 3.57 -6.13
C SER A 259 3.92 4.36 -5.75
N VAL A 260 4.52 4.08 -4.59
CA VAL A 260 5.81 4.66 -4.16
C VAL A 260 6.98 3.94 -4.85
N GLU A 261 6.92 2.62 -4.98
CA GLU A 261 7.92 1.80 -5.68
C GLU A 261 8.07 2.22 -7.15
N ASP A 262 6.96 2.58 -7.80
CA ASP A 262 6.99 3.13 -9.16
C ASP A 262 7.76 4.44 -9.25
N SER A 263 7.68 5.32 -8.24
CA SER A 263 8.51 6.54 -8.20
C SER A 263 9.96 6.29 -7.81
N TYR A 264 10.27 5.20 -7.11
CA TYR A 264 11.65 4.80 -6.85
C TYR A 264 12.31 4.21 -8.11
N LEU A 265 11.60 3.34 -8.83
CA LEU A 265 12.12 2.64 -10.01
C LEU A 265 11.97 3.45 -11.31
N GLY A 266 10.96 4.32 -11.40
CA GLY A 266 10.65 5.14 -12.56
C GLY A 266 11.82 5.99 -13.03
N PRO A 267 12.46 6.78 -12.14
CA PRO A 267 13.70 7.50 -12.40
C PRO A 267 14.80 6.68 -13.08
N MET A 268 14.97 5.43 -12.66
CA MET A 268 16.02 4.56 -13.19
C MET A 268 15.70 4.02 -14.58
N LYS A 269 14.41 4.00 -14.96
CA LYS A 269 13.91 3.38 -16.20
C LYS A 269 13.51 4.40 -17.27
N CYS A 270 13.12 5.62 -16.88
CA CYS A 270 12.48 6.59 -17.76
C CYS A 270 13.37 7.82 -18.00
N LYS A 271 13.90 7.93 -19.23
CA LYS A 271 14.64 9.12 -19.70
C LYS A 271 13.75 10.16 -20.38
N LYS A 272 12.43 10.09 -20.18
CA LYS A 272 11.49 10.98 -20.87
C LYS A 272 11.60 12.40 -20.29
N ILE A 273 11.30 13.37 -21.15
CA ILE A 273 11.26 14.80 -20.84
C ILE A 273 9.80 15.24 -21.00
N PHE A 274 9.30 16.09 -20.11
CA PHE A 274 7.95 16.64 -20.24
C PHE A 274 7.85 17.55 -21.47
N PRO A 275 6.73 17.50 -22.20
CA PRO A 275 6.55 18.25 -23.44
C PRO A 275 6.39 19.76 -23.18
N SER A 276 5.89 20.15 -22.01
CA SER A 276 5.70 21.54 -21.61
C SER A 276 5.87 21.76 -20.10
N ASP A 277 6.11 23.02 -19.69
CA ASP A 277 6.15 23.39 -18.27
C ASP A 277 4.79 23.19 -17.59
N LYS A 278 3.69 23.36 -18.32
CA LYS A 278 2.33 23.12 -17.82
C LYS A 278 2.10 21.65 -17.47
N THR A 279 2.49 20.73 -18.35
CA THR A 279 2.40 19.27 -18.09
C THR A 279 3.26 18.88 -16.89
N MET A 280 4.48 19.42 -16.82
CA MET A 280 5.42 19.19 -15.75
C MET A 280 4.86 19.67 -14.40
N THR A 281 4.33 20.89 -14.36
CA THR A 281 3.73 21.48 -13.15
C THR A 281 2.50 20.72 -12.69
N THR A 282 1.61 20.36 -13.63
CA THR A 282 0.41 19.56 -13.30
C THR A 282 0.80 18.21 -12.71
N TYR A 283 1.82 17.57 -13.29
CA TYR A 283 2.35 16.31 -12.78
C TYR A 283 2.97 16.46 -11.38
N PHE A 284 3.82 17.48 -11.20
CA PHE A 284 4.46 17.80 -9.91
C PHE A 284 3.44 17.97 -8.79
N LEU A 285 2.41 18.80 -9.00
CA LEU A 285 1.37 19.06 -7.99
C LEU A 285 0.63 17.77 -7.63
N ARG A 286 0.21 17.01 -8.65
CA ARG A 286 -0.49 15.72 -8.47
C ARG A 286 0.34 14.73 -7.63
N ARG A 287 1.62 14.58 -7.96
CA ARG A 287 2.52 13.68 -7.22
C ARG A 287 2.81 14.19 -5.82
N THR A 288 2.96 15.50 -5.64
CA THR A 288 3.17 16.12 -4.33
C THR A 288 1.98 15.85 -3.41
N ASP A 289 0.74 16.02 -3.90
CA ASP A 289 -0.47 15.74 -3.13
C ASP A 289 -0.55 14.27 -2.72
N PHE A 290 -0.28 13.36 -3.65
CA PHE A 290 -0.21 11.92 -3.36
C PHE A 290 0.80 11.61 -2.25
N PHE A 291 2.05 12.09 -2.38
CA PHE A 291 3.07 11.85 -1.37
C PHE A 291 2.70 12.49 -0.03
N ALA A 292 2.15 13.69 -0.03
CA ALA A 292 1.71 14.38 1.18
C ALA A 292 0.65 13.57 1.92
N GLU A 293 -0.29 12.96 1.19
CA GLU A 293 -1.28 12.02 1.73
C GLU A 293 -0.60 10.80 2.37
N VAL A 294 0.29 10.12 1.63
CA VAL A 294 1.00 8.94 2.14
C VAL A 294 1.82 9.27 3.39
N PHE A 295 2.51 10.42 3.43
CA PHE A 295 3.27 10.87 4.58
C PHE A 295 2.37 11.17 5.78
N LYS A 296 1.27 11.90 5.56
CA LYS A 296 0.29 12.22 6.60
C LYS A 296 -0.27 10.93 7.21
N ASN A 297 -0.71 9.99 6.39
CA ASN A 297 -1.31 8.74 6.81
C ASN A 297 -0.31 7.83 7.54
N SER A 298 0.91 7.71 7.01
CA SER A 298 1.99 6.95 7.67
C SER A 298 2.38 7.57 9.01
N THR A 299 2.44 8.89 9.09
CA THR A 299 2.78 9.64 10.32
C THR A 299 1.70 9.48 11.38
N ALA A 300 0.42 9.49 10.99
CA ALA A 300 -0.71 9.34 11.91
C ALA A 300 -0.62 8.04 12.74
N LEU A 301 -0.08 6.96 12.16
CA LEU A 301 0.11 5.66 12.83
C LEU A 301 1.19 5.68 13.93
N PHE A 302 2.05 6.70 13.97
CA PHE A 302 3.03 6.91 15.05
C PHE A 302 2.51 7.83 16.16
N SER A 303 1.30 8.37 16.04
CA SER A 303 0.70 9.17 17.09
C SER A 303 0.50 8.34 18.35
N GLU A 304 0.64 8.97 19.51
CA GLU A 304 0.40 8.34 20.81
C GLU A 304 -1.11 8.05 20.99
N SER A 305 -1.44 6.91 21.62
CA SER A 305 -2.81 6.63 22.03
C SER A 305 -3.14 7.34 23.35
N ASP A 306 -4.23 8.11 23.38
CA ASP A 306 -4.59 9.00 24.49
C ASP A 306 -4.85 8.29 25.85
N ARG A 307 -5.13 6.97 25.90
CA ARG A 307 -5.74 6.39 27.12
C ARG A 307 -5.28 5.00 27.60
N ALA A 308 -4.80 4.09 26.77
CA ALA A 308 -4.69 2.69 27.20
C ALA A 308 -3.25 2.16 27.40
N LEU A 309 -2.26 2.77 26.75
CA LEU A 309 -0.84 2.42 26.87
C LEU A 309 -0.06 3.74 26.85
N GLN A 310 0.28 4.29 28.02
CA GLN A 310 0.95 5.60 28.17
C GLN A 310 2.07 5.82 27.14
N GLY A 311 1.77 6.54 26.06
CA GLY A 311 2.72 6.95 25.01
C GLY A 311 3.11 5.88 23.98
N ASP A 312 2.43 4.73 23.90
CA ASP A 312 2.72 3.71 22.88
C ASP A 312 2.10 4.14 21.52
N PRO A 313 2.83 4.02 20.38
CA PRO A 313 2.32 4.36 19.06
C PRO A 313 1.20 3.41 18.61
N ILE A 314 0.18 3.97 17.94
CA ILE A 314 -0.99 3.22 17.40
C ILE A 314 -0.56 2.02 16.54
N ALA A 315 0.55 2.14 15.80
CA ALA A 315 1.11 1.06 15.00
C ALA A 315 1.39 -0.26 15.77
N LEU A 316 1.56 -0.21 17.09
CA LEU A 316 1.78 -1.41 17.90
C LEU A 316 0.53 -2.28 18.04
N ALA A 317 -0.67 -1.69 17.93
CA ALA A 317 -1.94 -2.40 18.02
C ALA A 317 -2.29 -3.17 16.73
N MET A 318 -1.54 -2.95 15.64
CA MET A 318 -1.82 -3.63 14.38
C MET A 318 -1.53 -5.14 14.44
N PRO A 319 -2.32 -5.99 13.78
CA PRO A 319 -2.00 -7.39 13.55
C PRO A 319 -0.69 -7.58 12.81
N GLN A 320 -0.08 -8.76 12.97
CA GLN A 320 1.25 -9.08 12.46
C GLN A 320 1.39 -8.98 10.92
N SER A 321 0.35 -9.37 10.18
CA SER A 321 0.30 -9.25 8.72
C SER A 321 0.29 -7.77 8.30
N THR A 322 -0.58 -6.97 8.91
CA THR A 322 -0.68 -5.52 8.70
C THR A 322 0.61 -4.79 9.06
N LYS A 323 1.24 -5.13 10.19
CA LYS A 323 2.58 -4.61 10.56
C LYS A 323 3.63 -4.93 9.51
N SER A 324 3.58 -6.13 8.93
CA SER A 324 4.54 -6.54 7.90
C SER A 324 4.35 -5.76 6.60
N ALA A 325 3.10 -5.49 6.20
CA ALA A 325 2.77 -4.64 5.05
C ALA A 325 3.18 -3.18 5.30
N PHE A 326 2.83 -2.60 6.46
CA PHE A 326 3.21 -1.24 6.82
C PHE A 326 4.73 -1.06 6.87
N ARG A 327 5.46 -2.02 7.44
CA ARG A 327 6.93 -2.03 7.42
C ARG A 327 7.49 -1.98 6.00
N ALA A 328 6.93 -2.78 5.09
CA ALA A 328 7.38 -2.80 3.69
C ALA A 328 7.12 -1.47 3.00
N LEU A 329 5.98 -0.81 3.29
CA LEU A 329 5.70 0.55 2.86
C LEU A 329 6.74 1.54 3.41
N LEU A 330 7.02 1.53 4.72
CA LEU A 330 8.02 2.42 5.33
C LEU A 330 9.42 2.24 4.74
N GLU A 331 9.86 0.99 4.53
CA GLU A 331 11.15 0.72 3.89
C GLU A 331 11.22 1.32 2.48
N MET A 332 10.16 1.16 1.68
CA MET A 332 10.11 1.72 0.33
C MET A 332 10.04 3.25 0.34
N LEU A 333 9.24 3.82 1.24
CA LEU A 333 9.05 5.26 1.37
C LEU A 333 10.34 5.97 1.80
N LEU A 334 11.05 5.44 2.80
CA LEU A 334 12.34 5.97 3.23
C LEU A 334 13.41 5.87 2.15
N LYS A 335 13.47 4.74 1.41
CA LYS A 335 14.38 4.62 0.25
C LYS A 335 14.06 5.65 -0.83
N THR A 336 12.78 5.88 -1.09
CA THR A 336 12.32 6.84 -2.10
C THR A 336 12.67 8.26 -1.69
N ILE A 337 12.49 8.62 -0.41
CA ILE A 337 12.94 9.92 0.11
C ILE A 337 14.45 10.07 -0.05
N GLY A 338 15.24 9.11 0.44
CA GLY A 338 16.71 9.20 0.40
C GLY A 338 17.22 9.34 -1.03
N PHE A 339 16.72 8.50 -1.93
CA PHE A 339 17.04 8.56 -3.36
C PHE A 339 16.61 9.89 -4.01
N SER A 340 15.47 10.45 -3.61
CA SER A 340 15.01 11.75 -4.10
C SER A 340 15.92 12.89 -3.65
N LEU A 341 16.34 12.88 -2.37
CA LEU A 341 17.27 13.86 -1.82
C LEU A 341 18.65 13.75 -2.50
N ASP A 342 19.12 12.54 -2.77
CA ASP A 342 20.39 12.30 -3.45
C ASP A 342 20.34 12.83 -4.90
N ILE A 343 19.26 12.56 -5.65
CA ILE A 343 19.05 13.12 -7.00
C ILE A 343 19.09 14.65 -6.95
N ILE A 344 18.34 15.26 -6.02
CA ILE A 344 18.29 16.71 -5.89
C ILE A 344 19.71 17.23 -5.59
N CYS A 345 20.40 16.64 -4.62
CA CYS A 345 21.77 16.98 -4.25
C CYS A 345 22.76 16.89 -5.41
N GLU A 346 22.68 15.85 -6.24
CA GLU A 346 23.57 15.64 -7.38
C GLU A 346 23.33 16.64 -8.52
N GLU A 347 22.10 17.11 -8.64
CA GLU A 347 21.68 17.94 -9.77
C GLU A 347 21.60 19.42 -9.42
N ILE A 348 21.65 19.80 -8.13
CA ILE A 348 21.89 21.19 -7.70
C ILE A 348 23.13 21.71 -8.44
N GLY A 349 22.91 22.68 -9.32
CA GLY A 349 23.94 23.36 -10.13
C GLY A 349 23.77 23.14 -11.62
N ASN A 350 22.99 22.13 -11.99
CA ASN A 350 22.64 21.86 -13.36
C ASN A 350 21.36 22.63 -13.75
N SER A 351 21.17 22.84 -15.06
CA SER A 351 19.90 23.36 -15.55
C SER A 351 18.78 22.39 -15.18
N CYS A 352 17.69 22.91 -14.61
CA CYS A 352 16.45 22.16 -14.38
C CYS A 352 15.83 21.79 -15.72
N GLU A 353 16.39 20.78 -16.38
CA GLU A 353 15.76 20.18 -17.54
C GLU A 353 14.42 19.59 -17.10
N ARG A 354 13.43 19.54 -18.01
CA ARG A 354 12.10 18.94 -17.80
C ARG A 354 12.15 17.41 -17.65
N LYS A 355 13.19 16.87 -17.02
CA LYS A 355 13.48 15.46 -16.81
C LYS A 355 12.47 14.86 -15.85
N TYR A 356 11.84 13.79 -16.28
CA TYR A 356 10.83 13.08 -15.49
C TYR A 356 11.29 12.73 -14.06
N TYR A 357 12.48 12.14 -13.95
CA TYR A 357 13.01 11.68 -12.67
C TYR A 357 13.24 12.80 -11.65
N MET A 358 13.59 13.99 -12.14
CA MET A 358 13.79 15.16 -11.31
C MET A 358 12.48 15.61 -10.67
N VAL A 359 11.41 15.64 -11.46
CA VAL A 359 10.10 16.10 -11.01
C VAL A 359 9.51 15.15 -9.98
N GLU A 360 9.71 13.84 -10.14
CA GLU A 360 9.35 12.84 -9.12
C GLU A 360 10.15 13.03 -7.82
N ALA A 361 11.46 13.22 -7.92
CA ALA A 361 12.32 13.45 -6.76
C ALA A 361 11.90 14.73 -6.01
N LEU A 362 11.64 15.82 -6.75
CA LEU A 362 11.16 17.08 -6.19
C LEU A 362 9.79 16.90 -5.54
N ALA A 363 8.82 16.24 -6.18
CA ALA A 363 7.49 16.03 -5.62
C ALA A 363 7.53 15.24 -4.30
N CYS A 364 8.32 14.16 -4.26
CA CYS A 364 8.52 13.34 -3.07
C CYS A 364 9.18 14.14 -1.94
N ALA A 365 10.35 14.76 -2.22
CA ALA A 365 11.10 15.51 -1.23
C ALA A 365 10.30 16.71 -0.71
N PHE A 366 9.65 17.47 -1.60
CA PHE A 366 8.84 18.63 -1.26
C PHE A 366 7.64 18.26 -0.39
N ALA A 367 6.91 17.19 -0.75
CA ALA A 367 5.82 16.67 0.07
C ALA A 367 6.29 16.25 1.46
N TRP A 368 7.46 15.62 1.56
CA TRP A 368 8.02 15.20 2.86
C TRP A 368 8.47 16.38 3.72
N VAL A 369 9.22 17.35 3.18
CA VAL A 369 9.71 18.49 3.96
C VAL A 369 8.56 19.41 4.41
N ASN A 370 7.49 19.51 3.61
CA ASN A 370 6.31 20.30 3.94
C ASN A 370 5.19 19.53 4.67
N SER A 371 5.35 18.21 4.87
CA SER A 371 4.40 17.44 5.68
C SER A 371 4.23 18.09 7.06
N ALA A 372 2.97 18.16 7.52
CA ALA A 372 2.54 19.04 8.59
C ALA A 372 3.45 18.98 9.85
N PRO A 373 3.65 20.12 10.54
CA PRO A 373 4.47 20.19 11.75
C PRO A 373 3.88 19.40 12.94
N VAL A 374 2.61 19.02 12.86
CA VAL A 374 1.88 18.36 13.94
C VAL A 374 2.18 16.87 13.92
N GLY A 375 2.91 16.38 14.92
CA GLY A 375 3.16 14.96 15.14
C GLY A 375 4.63 14.53 15.04
N VAL A 376 4.83 13.21 15.03
CA VAL A 376 6.14 12.54 14.95
C VAL A 376 6.55 12.43 13.48
N ASP A 377 7.76 12.86 13.09
CA ASP A 377 8.19 12.64 11.69
C ASP A 377 8.34 11.16 11.38
N ILE A 378 8.17 10.75 10.12
CA ILE A 378 8.32 9.34 9.71
C ILE A 378 9.68 8.72 10.07
N CYS A 379 10.80 9.44 9.92
CA CYS A 379 12.12 8.94 10.29
C CYS A 379 12.20 8.67 11.79
N HIS A 380 11.66 9.60 12.59
CA HIS A 380 11.60 9.48 14.04
C HIS A 380 10.61 8.41 14.51
N GLY A 381 9.45 8.33 13.86
CA GLY A 381 8.37 7.41 14.17
C GLY A 381 8.75 5.96 13.94
N VAL A 382 9.52 5.67 12.89
CA VAL A 382 10.12 4.35 12.66
C VAL A 382 11.06 3.95 13.80
N CYS A 383 11.88 4.88 14.29
CA CYS A 383 12.79 4.64 15.41
C CYS A 383 12.02 4.39 16.71
N LEU A 384 11.00 5.21 16.99
CA LEU A 384 10.11 5.02 18.13
C LEU A 384 9.39 3.68 18.06
N TRP A 385 8.80 3.34 16.92
CA TRP A 385 8.12 2.06 16.74
C TRP A 385 9.06 0.88 17.00
N SER A 386 10.29 0.93 16.47
CA SER A 386 11.31 -0.09 16.75
C SER A 386 11.68 -0.21 18.23
N TYR A 387 11.81 0.91 18.93
CA TYR A 387 12.07 0.94 20.37
C TYR A 387 10.92 0.29 21.16
N PHE A 388 9.68 0.67 20.89
CA PHE A 388 8.54 0.13 21.62
C PHE A 388 8.28 -1.34 21.31
N GLU A 389 8.50 -1.80 20.07
CA GLU A 389 8.49 -3.23 19.74
C GLU A 389 9.55 -4.02 20.52
N GLY A 390 10.75 -3.46 20.69
CA GLY A 390 11.80 -4.05 21.53
C GLY A 390 11.38 -4.15 23.00
N ARG A 391 10.79 -3.08 23.55
CA ARG A 391 10.27 -3.05 24.92
C ARG A 391 9.14 -4.06 25.12
N ALA A 392 8.21 -4.16 24.17
CA ALA A 392 7.13 -5.15 24.19
C ALA A 392 7.68 -6.59 24.17
N ALA A 393 8.70 -6.85 23.34
CA ALA A 393 9.38 -8.13 23.29
C ALA A 393 10.02 -8.52 24.63
N ASP A 394 10.67 -7.56 25.30
CA ASP A 394 11.34 -7.81 26.57
C ASP A 394 10.37 -7.99 27.73
N ARG A 395 9.22 -7.29 27.72
CA ARG A 395 8.12 -7.55 28.66
C ARG A 395 7.60 -8.98 28.52
N LEU A 396 7.43 -9.47 27.29
CA LEU A 396 6.97 -10.82 27.00
C LEU A 396 7.96 -11.88 27.51
N LYS A 397 9.27 -11.68 27.30
CA LYS A 397 10.31 -12.60 27.81
C LYS A 397 10.36 -12.69 29.33
N ARG A 398 10.02 -11.59 30.03
CA ARG A 398 10.03 -11.53 31.50
C ARG A 398 8.84 -12.24 32.14
N GLY A 399 7.97 -12.88 31.35
CA GLY A 399 6.78 -13.56 31.88
C GLY A 399 5.69 -12.62 32.38
N ASN A 400 5.83 -11.30 32.17
CA ASN A 400 4.72 -10.38 32.38
C ASN A 400 3.70 -10.69 31.29
N THR A 401 2.55 -11.24 31.69
CA THR A 401 1.38 -11.52 30.85
C THR A 401 0.80 -10.20 30.34
N MET A 402 1.48 -9.59 29.37
CA MET A 402 0.88 -8.54 28.57
C MET A 402 -0.16 -9.21 27.67
N HIS A 403 -1.42 -8.84 27.85
CA HIS A 403 -2.59 -9.29 27.11
C HIS A 403 -2.64 -8.74 25.67
N VAL A 404 -1.50 -8.72 24.98
CA VAL A 404 -1.43 -8.24 23.60
C VAL A 404 -1.77 -9.39 22.68
N VAL A 405 -2.89 -9.22 21.99
CA VAL A 405 -3.34 -10.03 20.86
C VAL A 405 -2.17 -10.19 19.88
N ASP A 406 -1.79 -11.44 19.61
CA ASP A 406 -0.67 -11.88 18.74
C ASP A 406 0.78 -11.63 19.23
N LYS A 407 1.35 -12.69 19.83
CA LYS A 407 2.59 -12.73 20.63
C LYS A 407 3.91 -12.77 19.85
N ILE A 408 4.02 -12.21 18.64
CA ILE A 408 5.30 -12.25 17.90
C ILE A 408 5.88 -10.84 17.73
N PRO A 409 6.73 -10.39 18.67
CA PRO A 409 7.43 -9.11 18.52
C PRO A 409 8.23 -9.06 17.21
N MET A 410 8.25 -7.91 16.53
CA MET A 410 8.94 -7.69 15.25
C MET A 410 10.31 -6.96 15.30
N PRO A 411 11.06 -6.86 16.41
CA PRO A 411 12.16 -5.88 16.52
C PRO A 411 13.24 -6.08 15.45
N LYS A 412 13.62 -7.33 15.16
CA LYS A 412 14.63 -7.64 14.11
C LYS A 412 14.19 -7.24 12.69
N LYS A 413 12.88 -7.13 12.45
CA LYS A 413 12.35 -6.80 11.13
C LYS A 413 12.38 -5.28 10.87
N LEU A 414 12.43 -4.44 11.91
CA LEU A 414 12.44 -2.98 11.80
C LEU A 414 13.85 -2.37 11.60
N GLU A 415 14.91 -3.16 11.74
CA GLU A 415 16.30 -2.70 11.57
C GLU A 415 16.55 -2.01 10.20
N LYS A 416 15.95 -2.55 9.13
CA LYS A 416 16.10 -2.00 7.78
C LYS A 416 15.45 -0.61 7.64
N PRO A 417 14.15 -0.42 7.94
CA PRO A 417 13.56 0.92 8.01
C PRO A 417 14.34 1.89 8.89
N VAL A 418 14.81 1.48 10.07
CA VAL A 418 15.59 2.35 10.97
C VAL A 418 16.90 2.79 10.31
N PHE A 419 17.59 1.89 9.60
CA PHE A 419 18.79 2.23 8.85
C PHE A 419 18.47 3.24 7.73
N CYS A 420 17.44 2.99 6.93
CA CYS A 420 17.02 3.91 5.87
C CYS A 420 16.61 5.29 6.44
N ALA A 421 16.00 5.35 7.62
CA ALA A 421 15.67 6.62 8.28
C ALA A 421 16.93 7.44 8.59
N LYS A 422 17.99 6.81 9.10
CA LYS A 422 19.27 7.48 9.36
C LYS A 422 19.94 7.97 8.09
N ASP A 423 19.89 7.18 7.01
CA ASP A 423 20.43 7.57 5.70
C ASP A 423 19.68 8.79 5.14
N VAL A 424 18.35 8.80 5.22
CA VAL A 424 17.51 9.94 4.82
C VAL A 424 17.90 11.21 5.57
N GLU A 425 18.12 11.11 6.88
CA GLU A 425 18.51 12.26 7.69
C GLU A 425 19.91 12.79 7.29
N ALA A 426 20.85 11.89 6.98
CA ALA A 426 22.17 12.29 6.47
C ALA A 426 22.08 12.95 5.08
N SER A 427 21.25 12.43 4.17
CA SER A 427 21.01 13.06 2.86
C SER A 427 20.33 14.42 2.99
N LEU A 428 19.42 14.59 3.97
CA LEU A 428 18.79 15.89 4.25
C LEU A 428 19.80 16.90 4.80
N GLU A 429 20.71 16.49 5.68
CA GLU A 429 21.80 17.35 6.17
C GLU A 429 22.72 17.81 5.04
N GLN A 430 23.09 16.90 4.12
CA GLN A 430 23.87 17.25 2.94
C GLN A 430 23.13 18.23 2.02
N LEU A 431 21.83 18.01 1.80
CA LEU A 431 20.99 18.92 1.04
C LEU A 431 20.94 20.29 1.71
N HIS A 432 20.74 20.33 3.03
CA HIS A 432 20.67 21.56 3.80
C HIS A 432 21.95 22.39 3.67
N LEU A 433 23.12 21.77 3.77
CA LEU A 433 24.41 22.45 3.59
C LEU A 433 24.56 23.04 2.18
N LYS A 434 24.27 22.24 1.14
CA LYS A 434 24.34 22.71 -0.25
C LYS A 434 23.40 23.88 -0.53
N VAL A 435 22.19 23.82 0.00
CA VAL A 435 21.17 24.87 -0.18
C VAL A 435 21.54 26.13 0.61
N GLN A 436 22.24 26.01 1.74
CA GLN A 436 22.78 27.18 2.45
C GLN A 436 23.90 27.88 1.67
N ASP A 437 24.73 27.12 0.95
CA ASP A 437 25.82 27.67 0.14
C ASP A 437 25.32 28.45 -1.08
N ASP A 438 24.21 28.01 -1.72
CA ASP A 438 23.58 28.70 -2.85
C ASP A 438 22.03 28.63 -2.80
N PRO A 439 21.39 29.55 -2.03
CA PRO A 439 19.93 29.56 -1.90
C PRO A 439 19.20 29.93 -3.21
N GLN A 440 19.80 30.80 -4.02
CA GLN A 440 19.17 31.35 -5.22
C GLN A 440 18.97 30.29 -6.30
N MET A 441 19.92 29.37 -6.42
CA MET A 441 19.83 28.27 -7.36
C MET A 441 18.65 27.34 -7.04
N PHE A 442 18.41 27.06 -5.76
CA PHE A 442 17.34 26.16 -5.34
C PHE A 442 15.95 26.80 -5.52
N ASP A 443 15.83 28.09 -5.17
CA ASP A 443 14.57 28.82 -5.36
C ASP A 443 14.26 28.99 -6.86
N GLY A 444 15.27 29.21 -7.71
CA GLY A 444 15.10 29.31 -9.17
C GLY A 444 14.53 28.05 -9.82
N TRP A 445 14.78 26.86 -9.27
CA TRP A 445 14.15 25.62 -9.74
C TRP A 445 12.67 25.57 -9.39
N LEU A 446 12.29 26.03 -8.19
CA LEU A 446 10.90 26.04 -7.75
C LEU A 446 10.09 27.12 -8.44
N GLU A 447 10.71 28.23 -8.84
CA GLU A 447 10.08 29.22 -9.73
C GLU A 447 9.52 28.57 -11.01
N CYS A 448 10.16 27.52 -11.54
CA CYS A 448 9.64 26.77 -12.69
C CYS A 448 8.31 26.02 -12.41
N PHE A 449 8.01 25.73 -11.14
CA PHE A 449 6.77 25.08 -10.69
C PHE A 449 5.79 26.06 -10.04
N ASN A 450 6.25 27.28 -9.72
CA ASN A 450 5.53 28.26 -8.93
C ASN A 450 4.47 28.96 -9.77
N THR A 451 3.35 28.26 -9.98
CA THR A 451 2.26 28.79 -10.80
C THR A 451 1.34 29.73 -10.02
N GLN A 452 1.22 29.65 -8.68
CA GLN A 452 0.23 30.44 -7.92
C GLN A 452 0.53 30.60 -6.40
N GLN A 453 1.66 31.19 -5.98
CA GLN A 453 1.92 31.64 -4.59
C GLN A 453 1.84 30.58 -3.45
N GLN A 454 1.59 29.29 -3.73
CA GLN A 454 1.34 28.27 -2.69
C GLN A 454 2.57 27.46 -2.26
N ILE A 455 3.68 27.56 -2.99
CA ILE A 455 4.92 26.83 -2.67
C ILE A 455 5.80 27.76 -1.85
N GLY A 456 5.85 27.55 -0.52
CA GLY A 456 6.77 28.26 0.37
C GLY A 456 8.23 27.96 0.03
N SER A 457 9.17 28.79 0.51
CA SER A 457 10.61 28.57 0.27
C SER A 457 11.02 27.17 0.72
N CYS A 458 11.55 26.37 -0.21
CA CYS A 458 12.00 25.03 0.12
C CYS A 458 13.30 25.05 0.92
N VAL A 459 14.12 26.10 0.76
CA VAL A 459 15.26 26.36 1.65
C VAL A 459 14.80 26.41 3.10
N GLU A 460 13.76 27.20 3.37
CA GLU A 460 13.16 27.27 4.70
C GLU A 460 12.49 25.96 5.12
N ALA A 461 11.85 25.24 4.21
CA ALA A 461 11.24 23.93 4.50
C ALA A 461 12.30 22.88 4.88
N VAL A 462 13.40 22.77 4.13
CA VAL A 462 14.54 21.89 4.40
C VAL A 462 15.20 22.25 5.74
N ALA A 463 15.45 23.54 5.98
CA ALA A 463 16.03 24.01 7.24
C ALA A 463 15.12 23.68 8.44
N ARG A 464 13.81 23.98 8.33
CA ARG A 464 12.83 23.63 9.37
C ARG A 464 12.75 22.12 9.59
N LYS A 465 12.75 21.32 8.53
CA LYS A 465 12.69 19.87 8.61
C LYS A 465 13.93 19.29 9.31
N SER A 466 15.11 19.74 8.91
CA SER A 466 16.38 19.34 9.52
C SER A 466 16.41 19.68 11.02
N LYS A 467 16.07 20.92 11.38
CA LYS A 467 15.97 21.36 12.77
C LYS A 467 14.99 20.51 13.58
N ARG A 468 13.80 20.24 13.04
CA ARG A 468 12.77 19.41 13.70
C ARG A 468 13.27 17.99 13.97
N LEU A 469 13.96 17.37 13.03
CA LEU A 469 14.51 16.03 13.21
C LEU A 469 15.57 15.99 14.33
N HIS A 470 16.42 17.01 14.39
CA HIS A 470 17.38 17.18 15.49
C HIS A 470 16.69 17.36 16.85
N GLU A 471 15.64 18.19 16.91
CA GLU A 471 14.85 18.40 18.13
C GLU A 471 14.13 17.11 18.58
N GLN A 472 13.51 16.38 17.65
CA GLN A 472 12.82 15.12 17.96
C GLN A 472 13.80 14.04 18.46
N ARG A 473 14.99 13.96 17.86
CA ARG A 473 16.10 13.12 18.33
C ARG A 473 16.55 13.53 19.72
N ALA A 474 16.72 14.83 20.00
CA ALA A 474 17.11 15.29 21.33
C ALA A 474 16.06 14.95 22.41
N LEU A 475 14.77 15.12 22.10
CA LEU A 475 13.66 14.82 23.00
C LEU A 475 13.55 13.33 23.38
N HIS A 476 13.97 12.43 22.48
CA HIS A 476 13.83 10.99 22.68
C HIS A 476 15.18 10.24 22.69
N GLY A 477 16.30 10.95 22.66
CA GLY A 477 17.65 10.38 22.51
C GLY A 477 17.99 9.41 23.64
N ASP A 478 17.55 9.72 24.87
CA ASP A 478 17.70 8.83 26.03
C ASP A 478 16.95 7.51 25.87
N LYS A 479 15.81 7.52 25.16
CA LYS A 479 15.00 6.33 24.87
C LYS A 479 15.52 5.57 23.65
N LEU A 480 15.99 6.29 22.64
CA LEU A 480 16.37 5.76 21.32
C LEU A 480 17.86 5.39 21.20
N ASN A 481 18.56 5.15 22.31
CA ASN A 481 19.89 4.52 22.32
C ASN A 481 19.80 3.08 21.82
N VAL A 482 19.48 2.91 20.54
CA VAL A 482 19.65 1.66 19.80
C VAL A 482 21.15 1.40 19.84
N PRO A 483 21.61 0.27 20.42
CA PRO A 483 23.02 -0.06 20.40
C PRO A 483 23.47 0.00 18.95
N ASN A 484 24.52 0.77 18.67
CA ASN A 484 25.15 0.83 17.35
C ASN A 484 25.56 -0.59 16.95
N THR A 485 24.64 -1.34 16.34
CA THR A 485 24.93 -2.62 15.73
C THR A 485 25.81 -2.29 14.56
N SER A 486 27.10 -2.59 14.73
CA SER A 486 28.17 -2.41 13.78
C SER A 486 27.95 -3.25 12.52
N LEU A 487 26.97 -2.88 11.69
CA LEU A 487 26.81 -3.41 10.34
C LEU A 487 27.63 -2.63 9.30
N THR A 488 28.23 -1.50 9.70
CA THR A 488 29.01 -0.60 8.82
C THR A 488 30.49 -0.97 8.65
N LYS A 489 31.02 -2.05 9.24
CA LYS A 489 32.47 -2.37 9.16
C LYS A 489 32.89 -3.56 8.29
N GLY A 490 32.00 -4.16 7.50
CA GLY A 490 32.39 -5.29 6.65
C GLY A 490 31.70 -5.31 5.30
N LYS A 491 32.14 -4.46 4.35
CA LYS A 491 32.15 -4.72 2.88
C LYS A 491 32.30 -3.48 1.98
N ALA A 492 32.49 -2.27 2.51
CA ALA A 492 32.76 -1.09 1.69
C ALA A 492 34.27 -0.77 1.60
N GLN A 493 35.09 -1.71 1.13
CA GLN A 493 36.46 -1.38 0.70
C GLN A 493 36.95 -2.29 -0.43
N LYS A 494 37.33 -1.63 -1.54
CA LYS A 494 38.09 -2.11 -2.71
C LYS A 494 37.42 -3.10 -3.67
N LYS A 495 36.87 -2.53 -4.76
CA LYS A 495 37.36 -2.85 -6.12
C LYS A 495 36.95 -1.78 -7.14
N ARG A 496 37.70 -0.67 -7.14
CA ARG A 496 38.00 0.03 -8.40
C ARG A 496 38.94 -0.89 -9.18
N ARG A 497 38.51 -1.41 -10.33
CA ARG A 497 39.41 -2.01 -11.31
C ARG A 497 39.17 -1.33 -12.65
N SER A 498 40.21 -0.62 -13.06
CA SER A 498 40.42 0.06 -14.32
C SER A 498 40.24 -0.88 -15.52
N THR A 499 39.80 -0.26 -16.61
CA THR A 499 39.73 -0.74 -17.99
C THR A 499 41.05 -1.33 -18.49
N SER A 500 40.97 -2.49 -19.14
CA SER A 500 41.92 -2.94 -20.16
C SER A 500 41.29 -4.10 -20.96
N THR A 501 41.28 -3.90 -22.28
CA THR A 501 40.79 -4.75 -23.37
C THR A 501 41.52 -6.09 -23.44
N ALA A 502 40.75 -7.20 -23.54
CA ALA A 502 41.03 -8.37 -24.39
C ALA A 502 39.96 -9.45 -24.18
N GLN A 503 39.22 -9.77 -25.25
CA GLN A 503 38.60 -11.09 -25.44
C GLN A 503 39.65 -12.03 -26.09
N PRO A 504 39.63 -13.37 -25.85
CA PRO A 504 38.73 -14.24 -26.62
C PRO A 504 38.10 -15.41 -25.85
N ALA A 505 37.01 -15.89 -26.46
CA ALA A 505 36.11 -16.99 -26.15
C ALA A 505 36.69 -18.26 -25.50
N VAL A 506 35.97 -18.77 -24.49
CA VAL A 506 35.81 -20.22 -24.23
C VAL A 506 34.36 -20.50 -23.84
N ARG A 507 33.65 -21.22 -24.72
CA ARG A 507 32.37 -21.89 -24.44
C ARG A 507 32.56 -22.91 -23.31
N ARG A 508 31.85 -22.75 -22.19
CA ARG A 508 31.50 -23.86 -21.28
C ARG A 508 30.07 -23.70 -20.78
N SER A 509 29.32 -24.77 -20.95
CA SER A 509 27.92 -24.96 -20.58
C SER A 509 27.67 -24.70 -19.09
N ARG A 510 26.75 -23.78 -18.80
CA ARG A 510 26.26 -23.52 -17.44
C ARG A 510 25.05 -24.42 -17.22
N LYS A 511 25.27 -25.62 -16.65
CA LYS A 511 24.20 -26.32 -15.93
C LYS A 511 23.85 -25.44 -14.73
N GLU A 512 22.60 -25.03 -14.66
CA GLU A 512 22.01 -24.29 -13.54
C GLU A 512 22.25 -25.08 -12.24
N ARG A 513 23.13 -24.56 -11.39
CA ARG A 513 23.18 -24.98 -9.99
C ARG A 513 22.06 -24.25 -9.27
N ILE A 514 20.91 -24.90 -9.18
CA ILE A 514 19.85 -24.54 -8.24
C ILE A 514 20.48 -24.53 -6.83
N PRO A 515 20.36 -23.44 -6.05
CA PRO A 515 20.97 -23.36 -4.74
C PRO A 515 20.36 -24.41 -3.80
N GLN A 516 21.19 -25.33 -3.30
CA GLN A 516 20.82 -26.44 -2.41
C GLN A 516 20.12 -26.01 -1.09
N SER A 517 20.11 -24.71 -0.75
CA SER A 517 19.44 -24.20 0.46
C SER A 517 17.92 -24.21 0.37
N ARG A 518 17.33 -24.07 -0.83
CA ARG A 518 15.86 -24.09 -1.02
C ARG A 518 15.27 -25.48 -0.74
N ASN A 519 15.96 -26.55 -1.15
CA ASN A 519 15.55 -27.92 -0.89
C ASN A 519 15.62 -28.31 0.59
N ASN A 520 16.50 -27.68 1.38
CA ASN A 520 16.57 -27.97 2.82
C ASN A 520 15.43 -27.33 3.60
N LEU A 521 14.92 -26.17 3.17
CA LEU A 521 13.77 -25.54 3.82
C LEU A 521 12.49 -26.33 3.56
N VAL A 522 12.27 -26.76 2.31
CA VAL A 522 11.16 -27.64 1.92
C VAL A 522 11.28 -29.01 2.61
N ARG A 523 12.47 -29.62 2.69
CA ARG A 523 12.66 -30.88 3.42
C ARG A 523 12.41 -30.74 4.92
N ASN A 524 12.92 -29.70 5.56
CA ASN A 524 12.70 -29.48 6.99
C ASN A 524 11.21 -29.25 7.29
N TRP A 525 10.49 -28.60 6.38
CA TRP A 525 9.05 -28.42 6.51
C TRP A 525 8.28 -29.72 6.31
N LEU A 526 8.53 -30.46 5.22
CA LEU A 526 7.93 -31.79 4.98
C LEU A 526 8.25 -32.80 6.09
N GLN A 527 9.41 -32.66 6.74
CA GLN A 527 9.78 -33.52 7.85
C GLN A 527 9.01 -33.16 9.13
N LYS A 528 8.85 -31.87 9.44
CA LYS A 528 7.97 -31.41 10.53
C LYS A 528 6.51 -31.80 10.31
N ASP A 529 6.04 -31.71 9.07
CA ASP A 529 4.68 -32.10 8.71
C ASP A 529 4.43 -33.61 8.91
N ARG A 530 5.41 -34.46 8.55
CA ARG A 530 5.38 -35.91 8.86
C ARG A 530 5.49 -36.22 10.34
N GLU A 531 6.09 -35.34 11.14
CA GLU A 531 6.17 -35.49 12.60
C GLU A 531 4.83 -35.11 13.24
N ILE A 532 4.18 -34.04 12.76
CA ILE A 532 2.86 -33.57 13.23
C ILE A 532 1.74 -34.53 12.80
N GLY A 533 1.74 -35.00 11.55
CA GLY A 533 0.75 -35.95 11.03
C GLY A 533 0.83 -37.36 11.63
N LYS A 534 1.84 -37.65 12.47
CA LYS A 534 1.93 -38.89 13.25
C LYS A 534 1.23 -38.80 14.62
N GLU A 535 0.97 -37.59 15.11
CA GLU A 535 0.49 -37.42 16.49
C GLU A 535 -1.03 -37.23 16.61
N GLU A 536 -1.76 -36.66 15.64
CA GLU A 536 -3.22 -36.49 15.80
C GLU A 536 -4.05 -36.59 14.51
N LYS A 537 -5.32 -37.03 14.68
CA LYS A 537 -6.36 -37.27 13.66
C LYS A 537 -6.90 -35.97 13.02
N PHE A 538 -6.05 -35.07 12.56
CA PHE A 538 -6.45 -33.87 11.82
C PHE A 538 -5.89 -33.91 10.40
N GLN A 539 -6.53 -34.69 9.53
CA GLN A 539 -6.08 -34.87 8.13
C GLN A 539 -6.69 -33.87 7.13
N GLU A 540 -7.58 -32.97 7.54
CA GLU A 540 -8.36 -32.17 6.57
C GLU A 540 -8.00 -30.67 6.46
N GLU A 541 -7.22 -30.09 7.37
CA GLU A 541 -6.95 -28.63 7.37
C GLU A 541 -5.54 -28.22 6.89
N ALA A 542 -4.60 -29.15 6.71
CA ALA A 542 -3.20 -28.81 6.41
C ALA A 542 -2.94 -28.41 4.94
N TYR A 543 -3.90 -28.61 4.04
CA TYR A 543 -3.69 -28.44 2.58
C TYR A 543 -4.03 -27.05 2.03
N ALA A 544 -4.66 -26.17 2.81
CA ALA A 544 -5.18 -24.89 2.31
C ALA A 544 -4.12 -23.77 2.20
N ASP A 545 -2.98 -23.87 2.89
CA ASP A 545 -1.97 -22.78 2.98
C ASP A 545 -0.78 -22.95 2.01
N LEU A 546 -0.76 -24.01 1.18
CA LEU A 546 0.36 -24.30 0.28
C LEU A 546 0.30 -23.59 -1.08
N GLU A 547 -0.88 -23.09 -1.49
CA GLU A 547 -1.03 -22.35 -2.75
C GLU A 547 -0.25 -21.03 -2.74
N ASP A 548 -0.06 -20.40 -1.57
CA ASP A 548 0.73 -19.17 -1.42
C ASP A 548 2.26 -19.40 -1.46
N PHE A 549 2.71 -20.65 -1.39
CA PHE A 549 4.15 -21.02 -1.45
C PHE A 549 4.59 -21.57 -2.81
N LEU A 550 3.66 -21.90 -3.69
CA LEU A 550 3.94 -22.38 -5.04
C LEU A 550 3.87 -21.21 -6.02
N VAL A 551 5.04 -20.63 -6.32
CA VAL A 551 5.21 -19.76 -7.50
C VAL A 551 5.74 -20.64 -8.63
N ASP A 552 5.19 -20.51 -9.84
CA ASP A 552 5.69 -21.20 -11.04
C ASP A 552 7.20 -20.98 -11.22
N GLY A 553 7.96 -22.08 -11.29
CA GLY A 553 9.41 -22.10 -11.43
C GLY A 553 10.04 -23.46 -11.17
#